data_AF-A0AAU2D8D0-F1
#
_entry.id   AF-A0AAU2D8D0-F1
#
_cell.length_a   1.000
_cell.length_b   1.000
_cell.length_c   1.000
_cell.angle_alpha   90.00
_cell.angle_beta   90.00
_cell.angle_gamma   90.00
#
_symmetry.space_group_name_H-M   'P 1'
#
loop_
_entity.id
_entity.type
_entity.pdbx_description
1 polymer ?
#
loop_
_entity_poly.entity_id
_entity_poly.type
_entity_poly.pdbx_seq_one_letter_code
_entity_poly.pdbx_strand_id
1 'polypeptide(L)'
;MSTAMFLAWSSPAGPEAEDEFNDWYVNTHVPQVREAVPAVTAVRRYAVLGTGEVSGPRRYLCCYELSDADAASAAQALAAAFDNGRFDMSPAMDTTTAPPDLQFLVPVD
;
A
#
# COMPACT_ATOMS: atom_id res chain seq x y z
N MET A 1 1.37 -16.27 -17.35
CA MET A 1 0.11 -16.29 -16.60
C MET A 1 -0.20 -14.87 -16.19
N SER A 2 -1.47 -14.47 -16.18
CA SER A 2 -1.86 -13.12 -15.77
C SER A 2 -1.72 -13.00 -14.24
N THR A 3 -1.11 -11.89 -13.80
CA THR A 3 -0.66 -11.67 -12.42
C THR A 3 -1.74 -10.91 -11.65
N ALA A 4 -2.09 -11.37 -10.45
CA ALA A 4 -3.00 -10.61 -9.58
C ALA A 4 -2.28 -9.37 -9.00
N MET A 5 -3.04 -8.35 -8.63
CA MET A 5 -2.49 -7.13 -8.04
C MET A 5 -3.08 -6.87 -6.66
N PHE A 6 -2.26 -6.37 -5.76
CA PHE A 6 -2.70 -5.70 -4.55
C PHE A 6 -2.33 -4.22 -4.66
N LEU A 7 -3.34 -3.36 -4.62
CA LEU A 7 -3.20 -1.91 -4.65
C LEU A 7 -3.46 -1.35 -3.26
N ALA A 8 -2.56 -0.51 -2.77
CA ALA A 8 -2.71 0.20 -1.50
C ALA A 8 -2.60 1.71 -1.73
N TRP A 9 -3.73 2.39 -1.61
CA TRP A 9 -3.77 3.84 -1.56
C TRP A 9 -3.42 4.33 -0.16
N SER A 10 -2.66 5.41 -0.05
CA SER A 10 -2.29 6.01 1.22
C SER A 10 -1.90 7.48 1.05
N SER A 11 -1.99 8.25 2.14
CA SER A 11 -1.63 9.66 2.18
C SER A 11 -0.74 9.94 3.37
N PRO A 12 0.18 10.91 3.29
CA PRO A 12 0.81 11.46 4.48
C PRO A 12 -0.23 12.24 5.30
N ALA A 13 -0.04 12.29 6.62
CA ALA A 13 -0.91 13.00 7.57
C ALA A 13 -0.98 14.52 7.32
N GLY A 14 0.04 15.07 6.65
CA GLY A 14 0.14 16.46 6.23
C GLY A 14 1.40 16.69 5.38
N PRO A 15 1.56 17.88 4.77
CA PRO A 15 2.75 18.22 3.99
C PRO A 15 4.07 18.05 4.75
N GLU A 16 4.08 18.38 6.05
CA GLU A 16 5.25 18.26 6.92
C GLU A 16 5.64 16.81 7.25
N ALA A 17 4.70 15.88 7.13
CA ALA A 17 4.92 14.46 7.40
C ALA A 17 5.32 13.67 6.14
N GLU A 18 5.37 14.31 4.97
CA GLU A 18 5.53 13.64 3.69
C GLU A 18 6.89 12.91 3.56
N ASP A 19 7.98 13.53 4.00
CA ASP A 19 9.32 12.93 3.93
C ASP A 19 9.41 11.71 4.85
N GLU A 20 8.91 11.82 6.09
CA GLU A 20 8.86 10.70 7.05
C GLU A 20 7.97 9.58 6.53
N PHE A 21 6.79 9.91 6.01
CA PHE A 21 5.87 8.95 5.40
C PHE A 21 6.57 8.16 4.29
N ASN A 22 7.31 8.84 3.40
CA ASN A 22 7.99 8.21 2.29
C ASN A 22 9.16 7.32 2.72
N ASP A 23 9.96 7.78 3.68
CA ASP A 23 11.07 7.00 4.26
C ASP A 23 10.54 5.73 4.94
N TRP A 24 9.56 5.89 5.83
CA TRP A 24 8.89 4.78 6.51
C TRP A 24 8.30 3.77 5.52
N TYR A 25 7.62 4.24 4.48
CA TYR A 25 6.95 3.34 3.54
C TYR A 25 7.95 2.43 2.81
N VAL A 26 9.10 2.99 2.40
CA VAL A 26 10.11 2.26 1.62
C VAL A 26 10.97 1.38 2.51
N ASN A 27 11.43 1.92 3.65
CA ASN A 27 12.44 1.26 4.48
C ASN A 27 11.84 0.34 5.55
N THR A 28 10.56 0.51 5.90
CA THR A 28 9.89 -0.28 6.94
C THR A 28 8.66 -0.99 6.40
N HIS A 29 7.68 -0.25 5.88
CA HIS A 29 6.37 -0.82 5.56
C HIS A 29 6.41 -1.84 4.41
N VAL A 30 7.05 -1.52 3.29
CA VAL A 30 7.15 -2.44 2.13
C VAL A 30 7.90 -3.73 2.48
N PRO A 31 9.05 -3.72 3.19
CA PRO A 31 9.68 -4.93 3.69
C PRO A 31 8.75 -5.80 4.55
N GLN A 32 8.02 -5.20 5.49
CA GLN A 32 7.07 -5.93 6.34
C GLN A 32 5.91 -6.52 5.53
N VAL A 33 5.40 -5.81 4.51
CA VAL A 33 4.35 -6.35 3.63
C VAL A 33 4.88 -7.56 2.84
N ARG A 34 6.13 -7.52 2.36
CA ARG A 34 6.75 -8.67 1.67
C ARG A 34 6.95 -9.87 2.59
N GLU A 35 7.28 -9.63 3.86
CA GLU A 35 7.39 -10.70 4.85
C GLU A 35 6.03 -11.32 5.18
N ALA A 36 5.00 -10.47 5.36
CA ALA A 36 3.64 -10.91 5.66
C ALA A 36 2.97 -11.61 4.47
N VAL A 37 3.28 -11.20 3.25
CA VAL A 37 2.66 -11.68 2.01
C VAL A 37 3.75 -12.19 1.05
N PRO A 38 4.22 -13.45 1.22
CA PRO A 38 5.29 -14.01 0.38
C PRO A 38 4.97 -14.06 -1.12
N ALA A 39 3.69 -13.96 -1.50
CA ALA A 39 3.25 -13.89 -2.88
C ALA A 39 3.67 -12.58 -3.59
N VAL A 40 4.10 -11.55 -2.86
CA VAL A 40 4.53 -10.27 -3.45
C VAL A 40 5.83 -10.45 -4.25
N THR A 41 5.73 -10.36 -5.57
CA THR A 41 6.87 -10.50 -6.49
C THR A 41 7.51 -9.15 -6.81
N ALA A 42 6.71 -8.14 -7.12
CA ALA A 42 7.17 -6.80 -7.42
C ALA A 42 6.39 -5.75 -6.63
N VAL A 43 7.04 -4.61 -6.37
CA VAL A 43 6.44 -3.46 -5.69
C VAL A 43 6.86 -2.19 -6.39
N ARG A 44 5.92 -1.30 -6.64
CA ARG A 44 6.19 0.04 -7.14
C ARG A 44 5.24 1.05 -6.52
N ARG A 45 5.80 2.21 -6.12
CA ARG A 45 5.03 3.32 -5.57
C ARG A 45 4.94 4.46 -6.58
N TYR A 46 3.80 5.12 -6.59
CA TYR A 46 3.51 6.27 -7.43
C TYR A 46 2.93 7.39 -6.57
N ALA A 47 3.42 8.60 -6.76
CA ALA A 47 2.74 9.80 -6.28
C ALA A 47 1.68 10.22 -7.32
N VAL A 48 0.48 10.53 -6.88
CA VAL A 48 -0.55 11.09 -7.76
C VAL A 48 -0.10 12.49 -8.16
N LEU A 49 0.21 12.67 -9.44
CA LEU A 49 0.38 14.00 -10.01
C LEU A 49 -1.00 14.59 -10.22
N GLY A 50 -1.25 15.71 -9.57
CA GLY A 50 -2.48 16.43 -9.74
C GLY A 50 -2.65 16.96 -11.16
N THR A 51 -3.61 16.44 -11.92
CA THR A 51 -4.06 17.11 -13.14
C THR A 51 -5.17 18.09 -12.78
N GLY A 52 -4.86 19.38 -12.70
CA GLY A 52 -5.80 20.46 -12.33
C GLY A 52 -5.56 21.04 -10.93
N GLU A 53 -6.50 21.85 -10.45
CA GLU A 53 -6.50 22.41 -9.09
C GLU A 53 -6.78 21.28 -8.09
N VAL A 54 -5.74 20.55 -7.69
CA VAL A 54 -5.87 19.49 -6.68
C VAL A 54 -6.05 20.14 -5.33
N SER A 55 -7.31 20.22 -4.90
CA SER A 55 -7.64 20.40 -3.50
C SER A 55 -7.66 19.03 -2.81
N GLY A 56 -6.91 18.88 -1.73
CA GLY A 56 -6.86 17.66 -0.93
C GLY A 56 -5.44 17.17 -0.59
N PRO A 57 -5.32 16.20 0.33
CA PRO A 57 -4.04 15.64 0.73
C PRO A 57 -3.35 14.93 -0.44
N ARG A 58 -2.01 15.03 -0.50
CA ARG A 58 -1.22 14.25 -1.47
C ARG A 58 -1.57 12.78 -1.34
N ARG A 59 -1.70 12.09 -2.47
CA ARG A 59 -2.08 10.68 -2.52
C ARG A 59 -0.99 9.86 -3.19
N TYR A 60 -0.72 8.70 -2.61
CA TYR A 60 0.22 7.72 -3.12
C TYR A 60 -0.50 6.42 -3.39
N LEU A 61 -0.07 5.74 -4.45
CA LEU A 61 -0.48 4.38 -4.79
C LEU A 61 0.74 3.46 -4.69
N CYS A 62 0.66 2.44 -3.85
CA CYS A 62 1.58 1.32 -3.89
C CYS A 62 0.94 0.16 -4.65
N CYS A 63 1.59 -0.29 -5.71
CA CYS A 63 1.19 -1.46 -6.48
C CYS A 63 2.09 -2.64 -6.10
N TYR A 64 1.48 -3.71 -5.62
CA TYR A 64 2.11 -5.00 -5.35
C TYR A 64 1.66 -5.99 -6.43
N GLU A 65 2.59 -6.58 -7.15
CA GLU A 65 2.33 -7.72 -8.03
C GLU A 65 2.36 -9.00 -7.20
N LEU A 66 1.39 -9.88 -7.42
CA LEU A 66 1.24 -11.14 -6.69
C LEU A 66 1.46 -12.33 -7.64
N SER A 67 2.34 -13.27 -7.26
CA SER A 67 2.50 -14.54 -7.98
C SER A 67 1.21 -15.36 -7.94
N ASP A 68 0.83 -15.96 -9.08
CA ASP A 68 -0.33 -16.84 -9.26
C ASP A 68 -1.69 -16.24 -8.78
N ALA A 69 -2.75 -17.05 -8.83
CA ALA A 69 -4.15 -16.68 -8.57
C ALA A 69 -4.49 -16.37 -7.09
N ASP A 70 -3.50 -16.02 -6.28
CA ASP A 70 -3.58 -16.01 -4.81
C ASP A 70 -4.01 -14.67 -4.20
N ALA A 71 -4.74 -13.83 -4.94
CA ALA A 71 -5.24 -12.54 -4.42
C ALA A 71 -6.00 -12.69 -3.09
N ALA A 72 -6.83 -13.73 -2.97
CA ALA A 72 -7.59 -14.01 -1.75
C ALA A 72 -6.70 -14.48 -0.60
N SER A 73 -5.72 -15.35 -0.88
CA SER A 73 -4.75 -15.84 0.11
C SER A 73 -3.86 -14.70 0.62
N ALA A 74 -3.41 -13.83 -0.30
CA ALA A 74 -2.65 -12.62 0.00
C ALA A 74 -3.45 -11.63 0.86
N ALA A 75 -4.74 -11.43 0.57
CA ALA A 75 -5.62 -10.59 1.38
C ALA A 75 -5.78 -11.13 2.80
N GLN A 76 -5.96 -12.45 2.96
CA GLN A 76 -6.04 -13.07 4.28
C GLN A 76 -4.72 -12.96 5.06
N ALA A 77 -3.59 -13.19 4.39
CA ALA A 77 -2.26 -13.08 5.02
C ALA A 77 -1.99 -11.64 5.48
N LEU A 78 -2.33 -10.64 4.66
CA LEU A 78 -2.20 -9.24 5.00
C LEU A 78 -3.09 -8.86 6.19
N ALA A 79 -4.36 -9.26 6.17
CA ALA A 79 -5.30 -8.99 7.26
C ALA A 79 -4.82 -9.62 8.58
N ALA A 80 -4.37 -10.88 8.55
CA ALA A 80 -3.83 -11.55 9.73
C ALA A 80 -2.56 -10.85 10.26
N ALA A 81 -1.72 -10.28 9.39
CA ALA A 81 -0.55 -9.53 9.82
C ALA A 81 -0.91 -8.22 10.52
N PHE A 82 -1.94 -7.51 10.05
CA PHE A 82 -2.49 -6.34 10.75
C PHE A 82 -3.08 -6.71 12.11
N ASP A 83 -3.93 -7.73 12.18
CA ASP A 83 -4.58 -8.16 13.42
C ASP A 83 -3.57 -8.59 14.50
N ASN A 84 -2.46 -9.19 14.07
CA ASN A 84 -1.39 -9.63 14.96
C ASN A 84 -0.34 -8.53 15.25
N GLY A 85 -0.56 -7.29 14.80
CA GLY A 85 0.34 -6.16 15.08
C GLY A 85 1.74 -6.30 14.47
N ARG A 86 1.86 -6.96 13.31
CA ARG A 86 3.16 -7.20 12.64
C ARG A 86 3.71 -6.00 11.86
N PHE A 87 2.94 -4.91 11.78
CA PHE A 87 3.34 -3.71 11.08
C PHE A 87 3.71 -2.61 12.06
N ASP A 88 4.91 -2.07 11.90
CA ASP A 88 5.33 -0.85 12.60
C ASP A 88 4.68 0.34 11.91
N MET A 89 3.48 0.73 12.34
CA MET A 89 2.74 1.85 11.73
C MET A 89 3.35 3.21 12.12
N SER A 90 3.48 4.12 11.16
CA SER A 90 3.96 5.49 11.41
C SER A 90 2.79 6.49 11.58
N PRO A 91 2.88 7.45 12.54
CA PRO A 91 1.92 8.56 12.64
C PRO A 91 1.98 9.51 11.43
N ALA A 92 3.01 9.40 10.59
CA ALA A 92 3.12 10.16 9.34
C ALA A 92 2.09 9.71 8.28
N MET A 93 1.42 8.56 8.44
CA MET A 93 0.35 8.12 7.56
C MET A 93 -1.00 8.69 8.02
N ASP A 94 -1.75 9.27 7.08
CA ASP A 94 -3.12 9.69 7.31
C ASP A 94 -4.04 8.48 7.44
N THR A 95 -4.68 8.36 8.60
CA THR A 95 -5.69 7.34 8.92
C THR A 95 -7.08 7.93 9.13
N THR A 96 -7.24 9.23 8.85
CA THR A 96 -8.43 10.01 9.21
C THR A 96 -9.09 10.69 8.01
N THR A 97 -8.37 11.53 7.28
CA THR A 97 -8.94 12.42 6.25
C THR A 97 -8.97 11.71 4.90
N ALA A 98 -7.87 11.07 4.53
CA ALA A 98 -7.73 10.17 3.40
C ALA A 98 -7.08 8.86 3.90
N PRO A 99 -7.82 8.01 4.61
CA PRO A 99 -7.29 6.77 5.16
C PRO A 99 -6.81 5.82 4.05
N PRO A 100 -6.03 4.78 4.39
CA PRO A 100 -5.63 3.77 3.42
C PRO A 100 -6.84 3.07 2.77
N ASP A 101 -6.74 2.77 1.48
CA ASP A 101 -7.73 1.97 0.75
C ASP A 101 -7.02 0.82 0.03
N LEU A 102 -7.47 -0.40 0.28
CA LEU A 102 -6.82 -1.64 -0.13
C LEU A 102 -7.69 -2.37 -1.15
N GLN A 103 -7.12 -2.71 -2.30
CA GLN A 103 -7.84 -3.37 -3.38
C GLN A 103 -7.04 -4.57 -3.87
N PHE A 104 -7.69 -5.73 -3.97
CA PHE A 104 -7.13 -6.94 -4.55
C PHE A 104 -7.79 -7.19 -5.89
N LEU A 105 -7.00 -7.20 -6.95
CA LEU A 105 -7.44 -7.28 -8.33
C LEU A 105 -6.99 -8.61 -8.92
N VAL A 106 -7.88 -9.25 -9.66
CA VAL A 106 -7.58 -10.43 -10.48
C VAL A 106 -7.74 -10.08 -11.95
N PRO A 107 -6.92 -10.65 -12.84
CA PRO A 107 -7.11 -10.49 -14.28
C PRO A 107 -8.45 -11.08 -14.73
N VAL A 108 -9.02 -10.51 -15.79
CA VAL A 108 -10.32 -10.93 -16.35
C VAL A 108 -10.22 -11.39 -17.80
N ASP A 109 -9.00 -11.45 -18.35
CA ASP A 109 -8.66 -11.82 -19.73
C ASP A 109 -7.49 -12.81 -19.81
#